data_AF-A0A6H1LA33-F1
#
_entry.id   AF-A0A6H1LA33-F1
#
_cell.length_a   1.000
_cell.length_b   1.000
_cell.length_c   1.000
_cell.angle_alpha   90.00
_cell.angle_beta   90.00
_cell.angle_gamma   90.00
#
_symmetry.space_group_name_H-M   'P 1'
#
loop_
_entity.id
_entity.type
_entity.pdbx_description
1 polymer ?
#
loop_
_entity_poly.entity_id
_entity_poly.type
_entity_poly.pdbx_seq_one_letter_code
_entity_poly.pdbx_strand_id
1 'polypeptide(L)'
;MIGLFWITKESVYVGAEPEGYGRGVRLTPEGLQAVGTGQEGFWSWADVRAVTVHDVQVRSSTRWLVNNVMDTVLDLAMGGGEAPPAFELHVRTDEEKAELTVYTAAVGGYVQSEYELSVALLNRFVDGTADVARLLEWGSVEGDGVTPWRAAREALLTSWAAA
;
A
#
# COMPACT_ATOMS: atom_id res chain seq x y z
N MET A 1 0.95 9.95 -4.65
CA MET A 1 1.09 8.86 -3.65
C MET A 1 1.02 9.42 -2.23
N ILE A 2 0.29 8.77 -1.33
CA ILE A 2 0.13 9.11 0.09
C ILE A 2 0.33 7.83 0.90
N GLY A 3 1.45 7.70 1.59
CA GLY A 3 1.82 6.46 2.29
C GLY A 3 1.90 5.28 1.34
N LEU A 4 1.19 4.18 1.62
CA LEU A 4 1.09 3.04 0.71
C LEU A 4 0.11 3.27 -0.45
N PHE A 5 -0.64 4.37 -0.46
CA PHE A 5 -1.74 4.54 -1.40
C PHE A 5 -1.35 5.38 -2.62
N TRP A 6 -1.46 4.80 -3.81
CA TRP A 6 -1.52 5.57 -5.04
C TRP A 6 -2.97 5.98 -5.29
N ILE A 7 -3.23 7.28 -5.33
CA ILE A 7 -4.58 7.83 -5.47
C ILE A 7 -4.60 8.65 -6.75
N THR A 8 -5.48 8.26 -7.68
CA THR A 8 -5.81 9.00 -8.89
C THR A 8 -7.19 9.63 -8.72
N LYS A 9 -7.67 10.33 -9.75
CA LYS A 9 -9.02 10.88 -9.78
C LYS A 9 -10.13 9.85 -9.58
N GLU A 10 -9.91 8.61 -10.01
CA GLU A 10 -10.97 7.59 -10.09
C GLU A 10 -10.66 6.32 -9.29
N SER A 11 -9.44 6.17 -8.79
CA SER A 11 -8.98 4.92 -8.18
C SER A 11 -8.01 5.13 -7.04
N VAL A 12 -8.05 4.19 -6.10
CA VAL A 12 -7.06 4.05 -5.04
C VAL A 12 -6.43 2.67 -5.19
N TYR A 13 -5.11 2.63 -5.23
CA TYR A 13 -4.32 1.41 -5.26
C TYR A 13 -3.38 1.34 -4.06
N VAL A 14 -3.12 0.14 -3.56
CA VAL A 14 -2.00 -0.12 -2.67
C VAL A 14 -0.75 -0.29 -3.55
N GLY A 15 0.35 0.37 -3.18
CA GLY A 15 1.59 0.39 -3.97
C GLY A 15 1.59 1.48 -5.04
N ALA A 16 2.12 1.14 -6.21
CA ALA A 16 2.05 1.94 -7.43
C ALA A 16 0.75 1.67 -8.19
N GLU A 17 0.39 2.61 -9.08
CA GLU A 17 -0.64 2.35 -10.08
C GLU A 17 -0.22 1.20 -10.99
N PRO A 18 -1.08 0.20 -11.19
CA PRO A 18 -0.82 -0.88 -12.11
C PRO A 18 -0.95 -0.38 -13.55
N GLU A 19 0.16 0.05 -14.15
CA GLU A 19 0.25 0.38 -15.57
C GLU A 19 0.50 -0.88 -16.41
N GLY A 20 -0.23 -1.04 -17.52
CA GLY A 20 -0.06 -2.16 -18.45
C GLY A 20 -0.33 -3.52 -17.79
N TYR A 21 0.72 -4.34 -17.67
CA TYR A 21 0.67 -5.66 -17.02
C TYR A 21 1.04 -5.63 -15.52
N GLY A 22 1.16 -4.43 -14.94
CA GLY A 22 1.56 -4.23 -13.55
C GLY A 22 0.62 -4.88 -12.55
N ARG A 23 1.19 -5.56 -11.55
CA ARG A 23 0.44 -6.20 -10.46
C ARG A 23 0.18 -5.20 -9.33
N GLY A 24 -1.04 -5.17 -8.85
CA GLY A 24 -1.45 -4.30 -7.75
C GLY A 24 -2.76 -4.71 -7.12
N VAL A 25 -3.17 -3.94 -6.12
CA VAL A 25 -4.44 -4.13 -5.42
C VAL A 25 -5.20 -2.82 -5.43
N ARG A 26 -6.40 -2.82 -6.02
CA ARG A 26 -7.32 -1.69 -6.00
C ARG A 26 -8.19 -1.76 -4.75
N LEU A 27 -8.34 -0.62 -4.08
CA LEU A 27 -9.30 -0.45 -2.99
C LEU A 27 -10.59 0.14 -3.56
N THR A 28 -11.72 -0.48 -3.24
CA THR A 28 -13.06 0.06 -3.54
C THR A 28 -13.87 0.17 -2.24
N PRO A 29 -14.99 0.92 -2.24
CA PRO A 29 -15.89 0.95 -1.08
C PRO A 29 -16.43 -0.42 -0.68
N GLU A 30 -16.51 -1.36 -1.64
CA GLU A 30 -17.02 -2.71 -1.41
C GLU A 30 -15.95 -3.71 -0.96
N GLY A 31 -14.68 -3.50 -1.34
CA GLY A 31 -13.62 -4.46 -1.01
C GLY A 31 -12.25 -4.21 -1.64
N LEU A 32 -11.47 -5.28 -1.63
CA LEU A 32 -10.15 -5.39 -2.26
C LEU A 32 -10.28 -6.10 -3.60
N GLN A 33 -9.65 -5.55 -4.64
CA GLN A 33 -9.59 -6.20 -5.95
C GLN A 33 -8.14 -6.41 -6.37
N ALA A 34 -7.76 -7.66 -6.63
CA ALA A 34 -6.48 -7.97 -7.26
C ALA A 34 -6.54 -7.59 -8.75
N VAL A 35 -5.52 -6.87 -9.22
CA VAL A 35 -5.40 -6.44 -10.61
C VAL A 35 -3.99 -6.71 -11.15
N GLY A 36 -3.89 -6.90 -12.47
CA GLY A 36 -2.63 -7.17 -13.16
C GLY A 36 -2.47 -8.62 -13.62
N THR A 37 -1.39 -8.92 -14.32
CA THR A 37 -1.21 -10.24 -14.95
C THR A 37 -0.85 -11.33 -13.93
N GLY A 38 -1.66 -12.40 -13.92
CA GLY A 38 -1.41 -13.58 -13.09
C GLY A 38 -1.87 -13.44 -11.64
N GLN A 39 -2.62 -12.39 -11.30
CA GLN A 39 -3.36 -12.28 -10.05
C GLN A 39 -4.76 -11.75 -10.31
N GLU A 40 -5.76 -12.39 -9.74
CA GLU A 40 -7.17 -12.01 -9.85
C GLU A 40 -7.88 -12.36 -8.54
N GLY A 41 -9.03 -11.74 -8.32
CA GLY A 41 -9.82 -11.96 -7.11
C GLY A 41 -10.46 -10.67 -6.59
N PHE A 42 -11.55 -10.84 -5.85
CA PHE A 42 -12.24 -9.78 -5.16
C PHE A 42 -12.64 -10.27 -3.77
N TRP A 43 -12.33 -9.49 -2.75
CA TRP A 43 -12.65 -9.78 -1.35
C TRP A 43 -13.46 -8.64 -0.78
N SER A 44 -14.70 -8.92 -0.40
CA SER A 44 -15.56 -7.91 0.22
C SER A 44 -15.01 -7.55 1.60
N TRP A 45 -15.14 -6.28 2.01
CA TRP A 45 -14.70 -5.88 3.36
C TRP A 45 -15.42 -6.68 4.46
N ALA A 46 -16.64 -7.16 4.22
CA ALA A 46 -17.39 -7.98 5.17
C ALA A 46 -16.77 -9.37 5.42
N ASP A 47 -16.05 -9.92 4.43
CA ASP A 47 -15.44 -11.25 4.49
C ASP A 47 -13.97 -11.20 4.89
N VAL A 48 -13.31 -10.06 4.69
CA VAL A 48 -11.91 -9.86 5.07
C VAL A 48 -11.78 -9.81 6.59
N ARG A 49 -10.82 -10.57 7.11
CA ARG A 49 -10.50 -10.68 8.54
C ARG A 49 -9.15 -10.09 8.90
N ALA A 50 -8.24 -9.96 7.93
CA ALA A 50 -7.03 -9.16 8.04
C ALA A 50 -6.44 -8.88 6.66
N VAL A 51 -5.69 -7.78 6.62
CA VAL A 51 -4.79 -7.43 5.53
C VAL A 51 -3.42 -7.16 6.14
N THR A 52 -2.39 -7.86 5.70
CA THR A 52 -1.01 -7.66 6.18
C THR A 52 -0.06 -7.37 5.04
N VAL A 53 0.90 -6.48 5.26
CA VAL A 53 1.90 -6.05 4.28
C VAL A 53 3.24 -6.67 4.63
N HIS A 54 3.86 -7.40 3.70
CA HIS A 54 5.14 -8.11 3.89
C HIS A 54 6.20 -7.62 2.90
N ASP A 55 7.47 -7.77 3.26
CA ASP A 55 8.65 -7.50 2.43
C ASP A 55 8.74 -6.08 1.84
N VAL A 56 8.04 -5.13 2.44
CA VAL A 56 8.09 -3.74 2.01
C VAL A 56 9.38 -3.07 2.49
N GLN A 57 10.08 -2.40 1.59
CA GLN A 57 11.24 -1.59 1.95
C GLN A 57 10.78 -0.35 2.72
N VAL A 58 11.18 -0.25 3.99
CA VAL A 58 10.88 0.91 4.84
C VAL A 58 12.17 1.61 5.26
N ARG A 59 12.21 2.93 5.07
CA ARG A 59 13.28 3.81 5.50
C ARG A 59 12.88 4.49 6.80
N SER A 60 13.64 4.23 7.85
CA SER A 60 13.55 5.01 9.08
C SER A 60 14.32 6.33 8.91
N SER A 61 13.73 7.44 9.37
CA SER A 61 14.43 8.73 9.43
C SER A 61 15.44 8.81 10.57
N THR A 62 15.75 7.70 11.24
CA THR A 62 16.67 7.62 12.38
C THR A 62 18.13 7.64 11.90
N ARG A 63 18.51 8.69 11.17
CA ARG A 63 19.88 9.19 11.14
C ARG A 63 20.14 10.01 12.41
N TRP A 64 20.00 9.37 13.58
CA TRP A 64 20.86 9.56 14.74
C TRP A 64 20.40 8.62 15.87
N LEU A 65 21.38 7.91 16.42
CA LEU A 65 21.37 7.13 17.67
C LEU A 65 21.07 5.61 17.57
N VAL A 66 22.22 4.92 17.53
CA VAL A 66 22.60 3.66 18.19
C VAL A 66 22.37 2.36 17.43
N ASN A 67 23.49 1.86 16.89
CA ASN A 67 23.90 0.46 16.73
C ASN A 67 22.80 -0.59 16.96
N ASN A 68 22.31 -1.16 15.87
CA ASN A 68 22.38 -2.60 15.66
C ASN A 68 22.34 -2.89 14.17
N VAL A 69 23.44 -3.47 13.69
CA VAL A 69 23.58 -4.06 12.37
C VAL A 69 22.59 -5.21 12.29
N MET A 70 21.61 -5.10 11.40
CA MET A 70 20.98 -6.26 10.78
C MET A 70 21.41 -6.24 9.32
N ASP A 71 22.31 -7.17 9.05
CA ASP A 71 22.99 -7.43 7.81
C ASP A 71 21.99 -8.11 6.86
N THR A 72 21.45 -7.38 5.89
CA THR A 72 20.62 -7.99 4.84
C THR A 72 21.49 -8.21 3.61
N VAL A 73 21.87 -9.46 3.42
CA VAL A 73 22.51 -9.98 2.21
C VAL A 73 21.55 -9.78 1.04
N LEU A 74 21.90 -8.87 0.13
CA LEU A 74 21.28 -8.76 -1.19
C LEU A 74 21.86 -9.88 -2.07
N ASP A 75 21.08 -10.95 -2.25
CA ASP A 75 21.37 -11.96 -3.27
C ASP A 75 21.11 -11.35 -4.65
N LEU A 76 22.19 -10.95 -5.31
CA LEU A 76 22.21 -10.61 -6.74
C LEU A 76 22.32 -11.89 -7.55
N ALA A 77 21.18 -12.42 -7.99
CA ALA A 77 21.13 -13.53 -8.95
C ALA A 77 20.58 -13.07 -10.32
N MET A 78 21.52 -12.91 -11.24
CA MET A 78 21.47 -13.24 -12.68
C MET A 78 20.27 -12.79 -13.56
N GLY A 79 20.57 -11.87 -14.48
CA GLY A 79 20.28 -12.07 -15.92
C GLY A 79 18.82 -12.01 -16.38
N GLY A 80 18.22 -10.83 -16.29
CA GLY A 80 16.93 -10.46 -16.87
C GLY A 80 16.54 -9.14 -16.23
N GLY A 81 16.07 -8.14 -16.99
CA GLY A 81 15.80 -6.79 -16.46
C GLY A 81 15.12 -6.85 -15.09
N GLU A 82 15.71 -6.18 -14.09
CA GLU A 82 15.31 -6.30 -12.69
C GLU A 82 13.80 -6.07 -12.58
N ALA A 83 13.08 -7.09 -12.06
CA ALA A 83 11.65 -6.98 -11.86
C ALA A 83 11.39 -5.72 -11.01
N PRO A 84 10.34 -4.92 -11.30
CA PRO A 84 10.04 -3.73 -10.52
C PRO A 84 10.01 -4.10 -9.03
N PRO A 85 10.61 -3.28 -8.14
CA PRO A 85 10.62 -3.62 -6.73
C PRO A 85 9.19 -3.82 -6.24
N ALA A 86 8.96 -4.93 -5.54
CA ALA A 86 7.63 -5.38 -5.14
C ALA A 86 7.60 -5.71 -3.66
N PHE A 87 6.39 -5.77 -3.12
CA PHE A 87 6.09 -6.26 -1.78
C PHE A 87 4.80 -7.08 -1.85
N GLU A 88 4.42 -7.73 -0.76
CA GLU A 88 3.25 -8.60 -0.74
C GLU A 88 2.13 -8.03 0.13
N LEU A 89 0.90 -8.16 -0.37
CA LEU A 89 -0.31 -7.93 0.40
C LEU A 89 -0.98 -9.28 0.64
N HIS A 90 -1.09 -9.70 1.89
CA HIS A 90 -1.78 -10.93 2.26
C HIS A 90 -3.17 -10.58 2.75
N VAL A 91 -4.19 -11.13 2.07
CA VAL A 91 -5.60 -11.01 2.43
C VAL A 91 -6.03 -12.30 3.09
N ARG A 92 -6.63 -12.22 4.28
CA ARG A 92 -7.15 -13.37 5.01
C ARG A 92 -8.65 -13.24 5.16
N THR A 93 -9.39 -14.27 4.77
CA THR A 93 -10.81 -14.48 5.07
C THR A 93 -10.96 -15.66 6.05
N ASP A 94 -12.19 -16.07 6.33
CA ASP A 94 -12.44 -17.31 7.10
C ASP A 94 -12.15 -18.58 6.27
N GLU A 95 -12.16 -18.47 4.93
CA GLU A 95 -12.05 -19.60 4.01
C GLU A 95 -10.64 -19.74 3.42
N GLU A 96 -9.95 -18.61 3.23
CA GLU A 96 -8.69 -18.59 2.49
C GLU A 96 -7.69 -17.52 2.96
N LYS A 97 -6.45 -17.73 2.52
CA LYS A 97 -5.38 -16.75 2.55
C LYS A 97 -4.90 -16.54 1.10
N ALA A 98 -5.02 -15.31 0.61
CA ALA A 98 -4.51 -14.91 -0.70
C ALA A 98 -3.25 -14.06 -0.52
N GLU A 99 -2.21 -14.34 -1.30
CA GLU A 99 -0.94 -13.61 -1.31
C GLU A 99 -0.82 -12.88 -2.65
N LEU A 100 -0.82 -11.54 -2.61
CA LEU A 100 -0.89 -10.68 -3.79
C LEU A 100 0.41 -9.90 -3.95
N THR A 101 0.97 -9.91 -5.16
CA THR A 101 2.13 -9.08 -5.48
C THR A 101 1.69 -7.63 -5.72
N VAL A 102 2.43 -6.69 -5.15
CA VAL A 102 2.21 -5.26 -5.31
C VAL A 102 3.51 -4.56 -5.69
N TYR A 103 3.51 -3.81 -6.79
CA TYR A 103 4.67 -3.00 -7.18
C TYR A 103 4.80 -1.73 -6.33
N THR A 104 6.04 -1.36 -5.98
CA THR A 104 6.32 -0.19 -5.14
C THR A 104 6.11 1.12 -5.90
N ALA A 105 5.53 2.11 -5.22
CA ALA A 105 5.51 3.50 -5.69
C ALA A 105 6.70 4.33 -5.20
N ALA A 106 7.37 3.87 -4.14
CA ALA A 106 8.39 4.65 -3.45
C ALA A 106 9.79 4.19 -3.89
N VAL A 107 10.43 4.97 -4.77
CA VAL A 107 11.82 4.71 -5.18
C VAL A 107 12.72 4.78 -3.95
N GLY A 108 13.22 3.60 -3.54
CA GLY A 108 14.04 3.44 -2.36
C GLY A 108 13.31 3.05 -1.07
N GLY A 109 11.98 2.94 -1.09
CA GLY A 109 11.19 2.50 0.06
C GLY A 109 10.40 3.60 0.75
N TYR A 110 9.39 3.18 1.51
CA TYR A 110 8.43 4.04 2.19
C TYR A 110 9.02 4.64 3.47
N VAL A 111 8.54 5.81 3.86
CA VAL A 111 8.92 6.41 5.15
C VAL A 111 8.18 5.68 6.28
N GLN A 112 8.90 5.32 7.35
CA GLN A 112 8.35 4.54 8.47
C GLN A 112 7.02 5.05 9.01
N SER A 113 6.91 6.35 9.30
CA SER A 113 5.67 6.94 9.84
C SER A 113 4.50 6.84 8.86
N GLU A 114 4.73 7.07 7.57
CA GLU A 114 3.69 6.95 6.55
C GLU A 114 3.29 5.49 6.32
N TYR A 115 4.24 4.55 6.39
CA TYR A 115 3.97 3.11 6.33
C TYR A 115 3.07 2.68 7.50
N GLU A 116 3.44 3.03 8.74
CA GLU A 116 2.66 2.69 9.94
C GLU A 116 1.24 3.24 9.88
N LEU A 117 1.09 4.52 9.49
CA LEU A 117 -0.22 5.14 9.31
C LEU A 117 -1.04 4.46 8.20
N SER A 118 -0.40 4.01 7.13
CA SER A 118 -1.07 3.29 6.04
C SER A 118 -1.56 1.90 6.47
N VAL A 119 -0.73 1.16 7.20
CA VAL A 119 -1.11 -0.15 7.76
C VAL A 119 -2.24 0.02 8.77
N ALA A 120 -2.17 1.04 9.62
CA ALA A 120 -3.26 1.36 10.55
C ALA A 120 -4.57 1.68 9.81
N LEU A 121 -4.50 2.42 8.70
CA LEU A 121 -5.67 2.74 7.88
C LEU A 121 -6.24 1.50 7.17
N LEU A 122 -5.39 0.62 6.65
CA LEU A 122 -5.81 -0.67 6.08
C LEU A 122 -6.57 -1.53 7.12
N ASN A 123 -6.05 -1.61 8.35
CA ASN A 123 -6.74 -2.33 9.43
C ASN A 123 -8.10 -1.70 9.74
N ARG A 124 -8.21 -0.37 9.73
CA ARG A 124 -9.50 0.30 9.94
C ARG A 124 -10.52 0.04 8.83
N PHE A 125 -10.08 -0.12 7.58
CA PHE A 125 -10.97 -0.57 6.49
C PHE A 125 -11.49 -1.98 6.75
N VAL A 126 -10.61 -2.90 7.18
CA VAL A 126 -11.00 -4.27 7.56
C VAL A 126 -11.98 -4.27 8.74
N ASP A 127 -11.75 -3.43 9.74
CA ASP A 127 -12.61 -3.31 10.91
C ASP A 127 -13.93 -2.55 10.62
N GLY A 128 -14.10 -2.00 9.40
CA GLY A 128 -15.25 -1.18 9.04
C GLY A 128 -15.31 0.17 9.78
N THR A 129 -14.18 0.63 10.32
CA THR A 129 -14.06 1.90 11.07
C THR A 129 -13.44 3.03 10.26
N ALA A 130 -13.08 2.78 9.00
CA ALA A 130 -12.73 3.81 8.03
C ALA A 130 -13.39 3.48 6.68
N ASP A 131 -13.53 4.49 5.83
CA ASP A 131 -14.19 4.36 4.53
C ASP A 131 -13.23 4.74 3.39
N VAL A 132 -13.03 3.83 2.44
CA VAL A 132 -12.24 4.03 1.22
C VAL A 132 -12.79 5.19 0.40
N ALA A 133 -14.09 5.47 0.48
CA ALA A 133 -14.74 6.58 -0.22
C ALA A 133 -14.09 7.94 0.09
N ARG A 134 -13.50 8.13 1.28
CA ARG A 134 -12.81 9.38 1.61
C ARG A 134 -11.52 9.59 0.83
N LEU A 135 -10.81 8.50 0.52
CA LEU A 135 -9.60 8.57 -0.31
C LEU A 135 -9.99 8.85 -1.76
N LEU A 136 -11.09 8.24 -2.24
CA LEU A 136 -11.65 8.51 -3.56
C LEU A 136 -12.16 9.94 -3.70
N GLU A 137 -12.85 10.46 -2.68
CA GLU A 137 -13.31 11.86 -2.64
C GLU A 137 -12.12 12.82 -2.74
N TRP A 138 -11.09 12.60 -1.92
CA TRP A 138 -9.85 13.38 -1.99
C TRP A 138 -9.21 13.28 -3.39
N GLY A 139 -9.09 12.07 -3.94
CA GLY A 139 -8.56 11.83 -5.28
C GLY A 139 -9.34 12.55 -6.38
N SER A 140 -10.68 12.60 -6.29
CA SER A 140 -11.51 13.27 -7.27
C SER A 140 -11.25 14.77 -7.38
N VAL A 141 -10.76 15.38 -6.29
CA VAL A 141 -10.44 16.81 -6.20
C VAL A 141 -8.95 17.08 -6.47
N GLU A 142 -8.06 16.23 -5.93
CA GLU A 142 -6.61 16.49 -5.84
C GLU A 142 -5.73 15.45 -6.55
N GLY A 143 -6.30 14.36 -7.08
CA GLY A 143 -5.59 13.14 -7.51
C GLY A 143 -4.69 13.31 -8.73
N ASP A 144 -4.95 14.29 -9.59
CA ASP A 144 -4.07 14.66 -10.72
C ASP A 144 -3.05 15.74 -10.32
N GLY A 145 -3.04 16.15 -9.05
CA GLY A 145 -2.22 17.20 -8.50
C GLY A 145 -0.79 16.77 -8.15
N VAL A 146 0.00 17.74 -7.70
CA VAL A 146 1.35 17.48 -7.18
C VAL A 146 1.23 16.68 -5.88
N THR A 147 2.01 15.59 -5.75
CA THR A 147 2.05 14.81 -4.51
C THR A 147 2.35 15.72 -3.32
N PRO A 148 1.48 15.76 -2.29
CA PRO A 148 1.67 16.66 -1.16
C PRO A 148 2.99 16.43 -0.44
N TRP A 149 3.49 17.45 0.25
CA TRP A 149 4.65 17.32 1.11
C TRP A 149 4.37 16.38 2.30
N ARG A 150 5.43 15.80 2.88
CA ARG A 150 5.33 14.70 3.85
C ARG A 150 4.34 14.95 4.99
N ALA A 151 4.42 16.08 5.69
CA ALA A 151 3.55 16.29 6.85
C ALA A 151 2.07 16.42 6.46
N ALA A 152 1.77 16.94 5.26
CA ALA A 152 0.40 16.95 4.75
C ALA A 152 -0.09 15.52 4.44
N ARG A 153 0.77 14.65 3.91
CA ARG A 153 0.43 13.25 3.67
C ARG A 153 0.16 12.49 4.97
N GLU A 154 1.00 12.68 5.99
CA GLU A 154 0.79 12.09 7.33
C GLU A 154 -0.50 12.62 7.98
N ALA A 155 -0.80 13.92 7.82
CA ALA A 155 -2.05 14.50 8.30
C ALA A 155 -3.28 13.91 7.60
N LEU A 156 -3.22 13.70 6.28
CA LEU A 156 -4.29 13.04 5.52
C LEU A 156 -4.52 11.61 6.01
N LEU A 157 -3.46 10.79 6.12
CA LEU A 157 -3.56 9.42 6.64
C LEU A 157 -4.17 9.37 8.04
N THR A 158 -3.75 10.29 8.91
CA THR A 158 -4.30 10.41 10.26
C THR A 158 -5.78 10.80 10.24
N SER A 159 -6.17 11.74 9.39
CA SER A 159 -7.57 12.20 9.28
C SER A 159 -8.51 11.12 8.73
N TRP A 160 -8.04 10.30 7.78
CA TRP A 160 -8.81 9.19 7.25
C TRP A 160 -8.94 8.06 8.27
N ALA A 161 -7.91 7.86 9.08
CA ALA A 161 -7.97 6.89 10.15
C ALA A 161 -8.92 7.32 11.27
N ALA A 162 -8.94 8.58 11.69
CA ALA A 162 -9.68 9.05 12.87
C ALA A 162 -11.23 9.10 12.74
N ALA A 163 -11.78 8.58 11.64
CA ALA A 163 -13.20 8.64 11.31
C ALA A 163 -14.07 7.63 12.07
#